data_AF-A0A524M104-F1
#
_entry.id   AF-A0A524M104-F1
#
_cell.length_a   1.000
_cell.length_b   1.000
_cell.length_c   1.000
_cell.angle_alpha   90.00
_cell.angle_beta   90.00
_cell.angle_gamma   90.00
#
_symmetry.space_group_name_H-M   'P 1'
#
loop_
_entity.id
_entity.type
_entity.pdbx_description
1 polymer ?
#
loop_
_entity_poly.entity_id
_entity_poly.type
_entity_poly.pdbx_seq_one_letter_code
_entity_poly.pdbx_strand_id
1 'polypeptide(L)'
;MIIPDSGHLALVLLLAAGIDIVFGEPPAAVHPVVWIGKLISFLKNAAPKTHRKLYGTAMALCCVFFASLLGYFVLYIAALPGIPYLLALFIEAYFLKATFAINCLLSPARKIYKHLEENQLEKVRELLPIYVSRNTSKLTKTQMSSAVIESVSENYVDGILSPIFYYALFGEFGLVAAYAFKAISTLDSMVGYKTEPYRELGYFSAKSDDVLNW
;
A
#
# COMPACT_ATOMS: atom_id res chain seq x y z
N MET A 1 -3.92 5.98 30.13
CA MET A 1 -4.18 5.75 28.70
C MET A 1 -4.44 7.12 28.11
N ILE A 2 -3.47 7.69 27.41
CA ILE A 2 -3.67 8.98 26.74
C ILE A 2 -4.52 8.64 25.51
N ILE A 3 -5.79 9.03 25.54
CA ILE A 3 -6.65 9.03 24.35
C ILE A 3 -5.94 9.93 23.34
N PRO A 4 -5.52 9.43 22.16
CA PRO A 4 -4.91 10.28 21.15
C PRO A 4 -5.90 11.38 20.77
N ASP A 5 -5.57 12.63 21.10
CA ASP A 5 -6.31 13.76 20.57
C ASP A 5 -6.05 13.90 19.06
N SER A 6 -6.90 14.65 18.37
CA SER A 6 -6.78 14.90 16.94
C SER A 6 -5.43 15.54 16.54
N GLY A 7 -4.78 16.25 17.46
CA GLY A 7 -3.45 16.82 17.26
C GLY A 7 -2.35 15.77 17.19
N HIS A 8 -2.41 14.75 18.05
CA HIS A 8 -1.49 13.62 18.01
C HIS A 8 -1.58 12.86 16.67
N LEU A 9 -2.80 12.52 16.25
CA LEU A 9 -3.01 11.79 15.00
C LEU A 9 -2.49 12.56 13.78
N ALA A 10 -2.74 13.88 13.74
CA ALA A 10 -2.23 14.76 12.69
C ALA A 10 -0.70 14.82 12.70
N LEU A 11 -0.08 14.89 13.88
CA LEU A 11 1.38 14.91 14.02
C LEU A 11 2.00 13.61 13.50
N VAL A 12 1.46 12.44 13.87
CA VAL A 12 1.90 11.13 13.36
C VAL A 12 1.78 11.07 11.83
N LEU A 13 0.66 11.54 11.26
CA LEU A 13 0.46 11.58 9.80
C LEU A 13 1.49 12.49 9.09
N LEU A 14 1.72 13.70 9.63
CA LEU A 14 2.70 14.64 9.07
C LEU A 14 4.13 14.07 9.14
N LEU A 15 4.49 13.45 10.26
CA LEU A 15 5.77 12.75 10.42
C LEU A 15 5.89 11.59 9.43
N ALA A 16 4.86 10.76 9.29
CA ALA A 16 4.85 9.64 8.35
C ALA A 16 5.04 10.11 6.90
N ALA A 17 4.32 11.15 6.49
CA ALA A 17 4.45 11.76 5.17
C ALA A 17 5.85 12.37 4.97
N GLY A 18 6.39 13.04 5.98
CA GLY A 18 7.76 13.57 5.96
C GLY A 18 8.81 12.47 5.80
N ILE A 19 8.65 11.35 6.53
CA ILE A 19 9.53 10.18 6.42
C ILE A 19 9.48 9.61 4.99
N ASP A 20 8.31 9.45 4.41
CA ASP A 20 8.16 8.94 3.03
C ASP A 20 8.87 9.84 2.01
N ILE A 21 8.61 11.14 2.08
CA ILE A 21 9.15 12.11 1.11
C ILE A 21 10.68 12.18 1.19
N VAL A 22 11.25 12.08 2.40
CA VAL A 22 12.70 12.21 2.62
C VAL A 22 13.44 10.89 2.42
N PHE A 23 12.92 9.79 2.97
CA PHE A 23 13.62 8.50 3.03
C PHE A 23 13.04 7.43 2.09
N GLY A 24 11.80 7.60 1.62
CA GLY A 24 11.13 6.63 0.75
C GLY A 24 10.79 5.32 1.47
N GLU A 25 11.00 4.19 0.78
CA GLU A 25 10.68 2.86 1.30
C GLU A 25 11.79 2.28 2.20
N PRO A 26 11.44 1.76 3.40
CA PRO A 26 12.42 1.06 4.21
C PRO A 26 12.83 -0.27 3.55
N PRO A 27 13.98 -0.86 3.94
CA PRO A 27 14.39 -2.16 3.42
C PRO A 27 13.32 -3.24 3.63
N ALA A 28 13.18 -4.14 2.65
CA ALA A 28 12.16 -5.19 2.64
C ALA A 28 12.15 -6.10 3.89
N ALA A 29 13.28 -6.21 4.61
CA ALA A 29 13.38 -6.96 5.84
C ALA A 29 12.56 -6.36 6.99
N VAL A 30 12.46 -5.02 7.04
CA VAL A 30 11.81 -4.27 8.12
C VAL A 30 10.52 -3.59 7.68
N HIS A 31 10.02 -3.93 6.49
CA HIS A 31 8.82 -3.33 5.91
C HIS A 31 7.56 -4.17 6.24
N PRO A 32 6.61 -3.64 7.04
CA PRO A 32 5.41 -4.36 7.46
C PRO A 32 4.55 -4.92 6.32
N VAL A 33 4.30 -4.13 5.27
CA VAL A 33 3.55 -4.59 4.09
C VAL A 33 4.24 -5.73 3.35
N VAL A 34 5.58 -5.78 3.32
CA VAL A 34 6.31 -6.92 2.75
C VAL A 34 6.06 -8.19 3.56
N TRP A 35 5.92 -8.10 4.89
CA TRP A 35 5.57 -9.25 5.71
C TRP A 35 4.16 -9.76 5.40
N ILE A 36 3.19 -8.85 5.20
CA ILE A 36 1.84 -9.20 4.73
C ILE A 36 1.93 -9.91 3.37
N GLY A 37 2.68 -9.37 2.41
CA GLY A 37 2.87 -10.00 1.09
C GLY A 37 3.54 -11.38 1.15
N LYS A 38 4.46 -11.59 2.10
CA LYS A 38 5.07 -12.92 2.36
C LYS A 38 4.04 -13.91 2.90
N LEU A 39 3.18 -13.48 3.83
CA LEU A 39 2.08 -14.31 4.34
C LEU A 39 1.11 -14.67 3.21
N ILE A 40 0.71 -13.70 2.38
CA ILE A 40 -0.15 -13.94 1.21
C ILE A 40 0.52 -14.94 0.26
N SER A 41 1.81 -14.79 -0.03
CA SER A 41 2.54 -15.71 -0.91
C SER A 41 2.59 -17.13 -0.36
N PHE A 42 2.83 -17.27 0.95
CA PHE A 42 2.84 -18.56 1.63
C PHE A 42 1.48 -19.26 1.53
N LEU A 43 0.39 -18.56 1.87
CA LEU A 43 -0.97 -19.11 1.82
C LEU A 43 -1.42 -19.39 0.38
N LYS A 44 -1.13 -18.48 -0.55
CA LYS A 44 -1.39 -18.66 -1.99
C LYS A 44 -0.74 -19.94 -2.54
N ASN A 45 0.51 -20.22 -2.17
CA ASN A 45 1.23 -21.41 -2.63
C ASN A 45 0.70 -22.71 -2.00
N ALA A 46 0.05 -22.61 -0.84
CA ALA A 46 -0.62 -23.72 -0.16
C ALA A 46 -2.09 -23.89 -0.60
N ALA A 47 -2.57 -23.12 -1.58
CA ALA A 47 -3.97 -23.14 -1.99
C ALA A 47 -4.36 -24.52 -2.55
N PRO A 48 -5.49 -25.10 -2.11
CA PRO A 48 -5.98 -26.37 -2.62
C PRO A 48 -6.44 -26.24 -4.09
N LYS A 49 -6.58 -27.39 -4.77
CA LYS A 49 -7.16 -27.45 -6.12
C LYS A 49 -8.69 -27.30 -6.12
N THR A 50 -9.35 -27.68 -5.03
CA THR A 50 -10.80 -27.60 -4.85
C THR A 50 -11.16 -26.55 -3.79
N HIS A 51 -12.41 -26.07 -3.80
CA HIS A 51 -12.92 -25.07 -2.84
C HIS A 51 -12.09 -23.78 -2.74
N ARG A 52 -11.50 -23.36 -3.87
CA ARG A 52 -10.52 -22.26 -3.91
C ARG A 52 -11.11 -20.92 -3.48
N LYS A 53 -12.40 -20.71 -3.78
CA LYS A 53 -13.13 -19.52 -3.32
C LYS A 53 -13.23 -19.43 -1.79
N LEU A 54 -13.58 -20.54 -1.12
CA LEU A 54 -13.66 -20.58 0.34
C LEU A 54 -12.29 -20.40 0.99
N TYR A 55 -11.28 -21.10 0.45
CA TYR A 55 -9.89 -20.94 0.91
C TYR A 55 -9.39 -19.50 0.72
N GLY A 56 -9.69 -18.90 -0.43
CA GLY A 56 -9.37 -17.51 -0.75
C GLY A 56 -9.95 -16.51 0.24
N THR A 57 -11.22 -16.67 0.60
CA THR A 57 -11.85 -15.87 1.65
C THR A 57 -11.16 -16.05 3.00
N ALA A 58 -10.89 -17.29 3.42
CA ALA A 58 -10.21 -17.56 4.69
C ALA A 58 -8.78 -16.98 4.72
N MET A 59 -8.05 -17.10 3.61
CA MET A 59 -6.72 -16.50 3.42
C MET A 59 -6.78 -14.99 3.55
N ALA A 60 -7.74 -14.34 2.89
CA ALA A 60 -7.90 -12.89 2.95
C ALA A 60 -8.20 -12.42 4.38
N LEU A 61 -9.17 -13.06 5.07
CA LEU A 61 -9.49 -12.74 6.46
C LEU A 61 -8.31 -12.96 7.40
N CYS A 62 -7.52 -14.02 7.19
CA CYS A 62 -6.30 -14.27 7.95
C CYS A 62 -5.25 -13.16 7.76
N CYS A 63 -5.03 -12.72 6.51
CA CYS A 63 -4.07 -11.66 6.22
C CYS A 63 -4.52 -10.30 6.77
N VAL A 64 -5.81 -9.98 6.66
CA VAL A 64 -6.40 -8.77 7.27
C VAL A 64 -6.27 -8.82 8.78
N PHE A 65 -6.62 -9.94 9.41
CA PHE A 65 -6.47 -10.11 10.85
C PHE A 65 -5.02 -9.93 11.30
N PHE A 66 -4.07 -10.55 10.60
CA PHE A 66 -2.63 -10.39 10.87
C PHE A 66 -2.19 -8.93 10.76
N ALA A 67 -2.60 -8.22 9.70
CA ALA A 67 -2.25 -6.82 9.49
C ALA A 67 -2.87 -5.90 10.56
N SER A 68 -4.14 -6.08 10.87
CA SER A 68 -4.83 -5.36 11.95
C SER A 68 -4.16 -5.59 13.29
N LEU A 69 -3.77 -6.83 13.58
CA LEU A 69 -3.06 -7.19 14.81
C LEU A 69 -1.68 -6.53 14.88
N LEU A 70 -0.98 -6.42 13.74
CA LEU A 70 0.28 -5.68 13.66
C LEU A 70 0.09 -4.19 14.00
N GLY A 71 -0.90 -3.54 13.39
CA GLY A 71 -1.25 -2.15 13.71
C GLY A 71 -1.64 -1.97 15.19
N TYR A 72 -2.40 -2.92 15.75
CA TYR A 72 -2.79 -2.90 17.17
C TYR A 72 -1.59 -3.04 18.09
N PHE A 73 -0.68 -3.98 17.82
CA PHE A 73 0.52 -4.16 18.64
C PHE A 73 1.43 -2.94 18.61
N VAL A 74 1.52 -2.23 17.49
CA VAL A 74 2.27 -0.96 17.41
C VAL A 74 1.69 0.07 18.37
N LEU A 75 0.37 0.30 18.32
CA LEU A 75 -0.31 1.22 19.23
C LEU A 75 -0.17 0.78 20.70
N TYR A 76 -0.31 -0.52 20.97
CA TYR A 76 -0.15 -1.08 22.30
C TYR A 76 1.25 -0.85 22.86
N ILE A 77 2.30 -1.12 22.07
CA ILE A 77 3.70 -0.91 22.46
C ILE A 77 3.98 0.59 22.67
N ALA A 78 3.51 1.44 21.77
CA ALA A 78 3.67 2.89 21.87
C ALA A 78 3.01 3.47 23.14
N ALA A 79 1.94 2.83 23.62
CA ALA A 79 1.23 3.22 24.84
C ALA A 79 1.80 2.61 26.14
N LEU A 80 2.83 1.76 26.08
CA LEU A 80 3.41 1.13 27.27
C LEU A 80 4.03 2.19 28.21
N PRO A 81 3.89 2.02 29.54
CA PRO A 81 4.53 2.91 30.50
C PRO A 81 6.05 2.83 30.35
N GLY A 82 6.69 3.99 30.20
CA GLY A 82 8.15 4.12 30.07
C GLY A 82 8.64 4.37 28.63
N ILE A 83 7.77 4.27 27.62
CA ILE A 83 8.12 4.72 26.27
C ILE A 83 8.05 6.26 26.21
N PRO A 84 9.13 6.97 25.86
CA PRO A 84 9.08 8.41 25.69
C PRO A 84 8.11 8.80 24.57
N TYR A 85 7.34 9.86 24.78
CA TYR A 85 6.34 10.32 23.80
C TYR A 85 6.90 10.51 22.39
N LEU A 86 8.11 11.09 22.27
CA LEU A 86 8.76 11.26 20.98
C LEU A 86 9.07 9.92 20.30
N LEU A 87 9.49 8.91 21.06
CA LEU A 87 9.76 7.58 20.52
C LEU A 87 8.46 6.90 20.05
N ALA A 88 7.38 7.01 20.82
CA ALA A 88 6.05 6.54 20.42
C ALA A 88 5.61 7.17 19.08
N LEU A 89 5.73 8.50 18.95
CA LEU A 89 5.44 9.21 17.70
C LEU A 89 6.23 8.67 16.51
N PHE A 90 7.54 8.45 16.66
CA PHE A 90 8.36 7.91 15.57
C PHE A 90 8.02 6.48 15.21
N ILE A 91 7.69 5.64 16.21
CA ILE A 91 7.24 4.26 15.99
C ILE A 91 5.93 4.27 15.19
N GLU A 92 4.92 5.00 15.64
CA GLU A 92 3.63 5.09 14.96
C GLU A 92 3.78 5.67 13.56
N ALA A 93 4.55 6.75 13.39
CA ALA A 93 4.79 7.37 12.09
C ALA A 93 5.51 6.44 11.12
N TYR A 94 6.50 5.66 11.59
CA TYR A 94 7.19 4.66 10.77
C TYR A 94 6.22 3.58 10.27
N PHE A 95 5.39 3.04 11.15
CA PHE A 95 4.44 1.99 10.78
C PHE A 95 3.30 2.53 9.93
N LEU A 96 2.82 3.75 10.19
CA LEU A 96 1.81 4.40 9.35
C LEU A 96 2.38 4.69 7.96
N LYS A 97 3.60 5.22 7.88
CA LYS A 97 4.31 5.47 6.62
C LYS A 97 4.35 4.24 5.75
N ALA A 98 4.58 3.06 6.33
CA ALA A 98 4.63 1.82 5.57
C ALA A 98 3.32 1.45 4.85
N THR A 99 2.20 2.09 5.19
CA THR A 99 0.88 1.81 4.57
C THR A 99 0.64 2.59 3.28
N PHE A 100 1.39 3.67 3.02
CA PHE A 100 1.32 4.48 1.80
C PHE A 100 2.70 4.68 1.16
N ALA A 101 2.74 5.10 -0.12
CA ALA A 101 3.99 5.13 -0.89
C ALA A 101 4.11 6.37 -1.79
N ILE A 102 4.21 7.57 -1.19
CA ILE A 102 4.17 8.86 -1.91
C ILE A 102 5.36 8.99 -2.86
N ASN A 103 6.56 8.83 -2.33
CA ASN A 103 7.80 9.01 -3.07
C ASN A 103 8.00 7.88 -4.10
N CYS A 104 7.60 6.65 -3.76
CA CYS A 104 7.63 5.51 -4.67
C CYS A 104 6.75 5.77 -5.91
N LEU A 105 5.56 6.34 -5.72
CA LEU A 105 4.64 6.64 -6.81
C LEU A 105 5.07 7.86 -7.63
N LEU A 106 5.52 8.94 -6.98
CA LEU A 106 5.73 10.23 -7.65
C LEU A 106 7.15 10.44 -8.18
N SER A 107 8.17 9.81 -7.59
CA SER A 107 9.56 10.01 -8.02
C SER A 107 9.82 9.53 -9.46
N PRO A 108 9.40 8.32 -9.88
CA PRO A 108 9.56 7.88 -11.27
C PRO A 108 8.75 8.74 -12.25
N ALA A 109 7.51 9.14 -11.87
CA ALA A 109 6.67 10.01 -12.68
C ALA A 109 7.34 11.37 -12.94
N ARG A 110 7.95 11.98 -11.92
CA ARG A 110 8.72 13.23 -12.06
C ARG A 110 9.93 13.07 -12.98
N LYS A 111 10.65 11.94 -12.90
CA LYS A 111 11.76 11.64 -13.81
C LYS A 111 11.28 11.51 -15.25
N ILE A 112 10.18 10.79 -15.48
CA ILE A 112 9.58 10.65 -16.81
C ILE A 112 9.12 12.01 -17.35
N TYR A 113 8.45 12.81 -16.53
CA TYR A 113 8.04 14.17 -16.88
C TYR A 113 9.23 15.01 -17.37
N LYS A 114 10.34 15.02 -16.61
CA LYS A 114 11.56 15.73 -17.02
C LYS A 114 12.10 15.25 -18.37
N HIS A 115 12.17 13.94 -18.59
CA HIS A 115 12.63 13.39 -19.87
C HIS A 115 11.68 13.69 -21.03
N LEU A 116 10.37 13.76 -20.78
CA LEU A 116 9.38 14.19 -21.77
C LEU A 116 9.59 15.66 -22.15
N GLU A 117 9.80 16.55 -21.20
CA GLU A 117 10.10 17.97 -21.46
C GLU A 117 11.38 18.14 -22.29
N GLU A 118 12.42 17.36 -21.97
CA GLU A 118 13.70 17.37 -22.70
C GLU A 118 13.68 16.57 -24.03
N ASN A 119 12.52 16.04 -24.46
CA ASN A 119 12.35 15.18 -25.65
C ASN A 119 13.26 13.94 -25.68
N GLN A 120 13.66 13.41 -24.51
CA GLN A 120 14.50 12.23 -24.35
C GLN A 120 13.65 10.94 -24.35
N LEU A 121 13.00 10.63 -25.47
CA LEU A 121 12.00 9.56 -25.56
C LEU A 121 12.53 8.17 -25.23
N GLU A 122 13.78 7.86 -25.54
CA GLU A 122 14.36 6.54 -25.20
C GLU A 122 14.46 6.33 -23.69
N LYS A 123 14.88 7.36 -22.93
CA LYS A 123 14.90 7.28 -21.47
C LYS A 123 13.50 7.14 -20.87
N VAL A 124 12.50 7.74 -21.49
CA VAL A 124 11.10 7.54 -21.09
C VAL A 124 10.69 6.09 -21.33
N ARG A 125 11.06 5.49 -22.47
CA ARG A 125 10.76 4.07 -22.76
C ARG A 125 11.42 3.11 -21.78
N GLU A 126 12.61 3.43 -21.30
CA GLU A 126 13.31 2.63 -20.27
C GLU A 126 12.59 2.68 -18.91
N LEU A 127 11.98 3.82 -18.56
CA LEU A 127 11.30 4.02 -17.26
C LEU A 127 9.82 3.63 -17.27
N LEU A 128 9.16 3.69 -18.43
CA LEU A 128 7.73 3.37 -18.57
C LEU A 128 7.30 1.99 -18.04
N PRO A 129 8.10 0.92 -18.10
CA PRO A 129 7.75 -0.38 -17.52
C PRO A 129 7.45 -0.35 -16.02
N ILE A 130 7.82 0.72 -15.31
CA ILE A 130 7.42 0.93 -13.90
C ILE A 130 5.89 1.09 -13.78
N TYR A 131 5.24 1.70 -14.77
CA TYR A 131 3.81 2.03 -14.73
C TYR A 131 2.95 1.15 -15.63
N VAL A 132 3.51 0.63 -16.72
CA VAL A 132 2.74 -0.13 -17.70
C VAL A 132 3.39 -1.45 -18.05
N SER A 133 2.56 -2.50 -18.16
CA SER A 133 2.98 -3.84 -18.55
C SER A 133 2.98 -4.08 -20.07
N ARG A 134 2.41 -3.15 -20.86
CA ARG A 134 2.34 -3.24 -22.33
C ARG A 134 3.64 -2.80 -23.02
N ASN A 135 3.85 -3.27 -24.24
CA ASN A 135 4.98 -2.84 -25.06
C ASN A 135 4.89 -1.32 -25.37
N THR A 136 5.91 -0.57 -24.95
CA THR A 136 5.98 0.90 -25.04
C THR A 136 6.79 1.42 -26.23
N SER A 137 7.40 0.52 -27.02
CA SER A 137 8.33 0.88 -28.11
C SER A 137 7.73 1.86 -29.13
N LYS A 138 6.45 1.70 -29.46
CA LYS A 138 5.74 2.49 -30.48
C LYS A 138 4.91 3.65 -29.91
N LEU A 139 4.97 3.93 -28.61
CA LEU A 139 4.18 5.01 -28.02
C LEU A 139 4.70 6.37 -28.48
N THR A 140 3.79 7.30 -28.78
CA THR A 140 4.10 8.71 -28.99
C THR A 140 4.33 9.42 -27.66
N LYS A 141 4.96 10.61 -27.69
CA LYS A 141 5.15 11.45 -26.49
C LYS A 141 3.85 11.62 -25.69
N THR A 142 2.74 11.93 -26.37
CA THR A 142 1.43 12.09 -25.75
C THR A 142 0.91 10.78 -25.13
N GLN A 143 1.07 9.65 -25.82
CA GLN A 143 0.66 8.35 -25.28
C GLN A 143 1.50 7.92 -24.07
N MET A 144 2.79 8.24 -24.06
CA MET A 144 3.66 8.02 -22.89
C MET A 144 3.20 8.86 -21.70
N SER A 145 2.91 10.15 -21.92
CA SER A 145 2.38 11.04 -20.86
C SER A 145 1.03 10.54 -20.33
N SER A 146 0.12 10.17 -21.22
CA SER A 146 -1.19 9.64 -20.87
C SER A 146 -1.06 8.37 -20.01
N ALA A 147 -0.18 7.46 -20.39
CA ALA A 147 0.06 6.22 -19.66
C ALA A 147 0.57 6.45 -18.22
N VAL A 148 1.45 7.44 -18.03
CA VAL A 148 1.93 7.80 -16.68
C VAL A 148 0.81 8.43 -15.86
N ILE A 149 0.05 9.36 -16.44
CA ILE A 149 -1.05 10.03 -15.72
C ILE A 149 -2.11 9.01 -15.30
N GLU A 150 -2.52 8.13 -16.21
CA GLU A 150 -3.49 7.06 -15.96
C GLU A 150 -3.03 6.16 -14.81
N SER A 151 -1.81 5.63 -14.90
CA SER A 151 -1.26 4.74 -13.89
C SER A 151 -1.04 5.42 -12.53
N VAL A 152 -0.55 6.66 -12.51
CA VAL A 152 -0.39 7.42 -11.27
C VAL A 152 -1.73 7.73 -10.63
N SER A 153 -2.75 8.06 -11.43
CA SER A 153 -4.10 8.36 -10.92
C SER A 153 -4.76 7.11 -10.36
N GLU A 154 -4.64 5.98 -11.04
CA GLU A 154 -5.14 4.68 -10.58
C GLU A 154 -4.48 4.26 -9.26
N ASN A 155 -3.15 4.33 -9.18
CA ASN A 155 -2.41 3.91 -7.99
C ASN A 155 -2.44 4.95 -6.84
N TYR A 156 -2.92 6.18 -7.09
CA TYR A 156 -3.00 7.21 -6.06
C TYR A 156 -3.99 6.84 -4.96
N VAL A 157 -5.14 6.27 -5.34
CA VAL A 157 -6.20 5.92 -4.39
C VAL A 157 -5.69 4.86 -3.41
N ASP A 158 -5.29 3.70 -3.92
CA ASP A 158 -4.90 2.55 -3.08
C ASP A 158 -3.51 2.72 -2.43
N GLY A 159 -2.64 3.47 -3.10
CA GLY A 159 -1.25 3.67 -2.71
C GLY A 159 -1.04 4.81 -1.73
N ILE A 160 -1.95 5.79 -1.66
CA ILE A 160 -1.77 7.00 -0.84
C ILE A 160 -3.07 7.41 -0.13
N LEU A 161 -4.15 7.64 -0.88
CA LEU A 161 -5.35 8.26 -0.33
C LEU A 161 -6.06 7.35 0.68
N SER A 162 -6.38 6.12 0.28
CA SER A 162 -7.19 5.20 1.09
C SER A 162 -6.52 4.83 2.42
N PRO A 163 -5.20 4.52 2.50
CA PRO A 163 -4.54 4.30 3.79
C PRO A 163 -4.64 5.51 4.74
N ILE A 164 -4.43 6.72 4.22
CA ILE A 164 -4.53 7.97 4.99
C ILE A 164 -5.99 8.24 5.41
N PHE A 165 -6.94 7.99 4.50
CA PHE A 165 -8.36 8.16 4.74
C PHE A 165 -8.84 7.26 5.87
N TYR A 166 -8.53 5.95 5.82
CA TYR A 166 -8.90 5.01 6.86
C TYR A 166 -8.19 5.29 8.20
N TYR A 167 -6.94 5.76 8.15
CA TYR A 167 -6.26 6.25 9.35
C TYR A 167 -7.02 7.40 10.01
N ALA A 168 -7.36 8.43 9.23
CA ALA A 168 -8.06 9.60 9.75
C ALA A 168 -9.49 9.27 10.21
N LEU A 169 -10.19 8.40 9.49
CA LEU A 169 -11.59 8.06 9.76
C LEU A 169 -11.76 7.28 11.07
N PHE A 170 -10.83 6.38 11.39
CA PHE A 170 -10.93 5.50 12.57
C PHE A 170 -10.21 6.03 13.82
N GLY A 171 -9.60 7.21 13.74
CA GLY A 171 -9.06 7.92 14.90
C GLY A 171 -8.03 7.10 15.67
N GLU A 172 -8.35 6.76 16.93
CA GLU A 172 -7.50 5.94 17.81
C GLU A 172 -7.17 4.55 17.22
N PHE A 173 -8.08 4.01 16.41
CA PHE A 173 -7.88 2.76 15.67
C PHE A 173 -7.40 2.99 14.23
N GLY A 174 -7.01 4.22 13.90
CA GLY A 174 -6.58 4.62 12.56
C GLY A 174 -5.47 3.75 12.00
N LEU A 175 -4.45 3.46 12.82
CA LEU A 175 -3.35 2.61 12.36
C LEU A 175 -3.83 1.18 12.05
N VAL A 176 -4.70 0.62 12.88
CA VAL A 176 -5.31 -0.69 12.64
C VAL A 176 -6.09 -0.69 11.32
N ALA A 177 -6.91 0.35 11.09
CA ALA A 177 -7.70 0.50 9.88
C ALA A 177 -6.83 0.65 8.61
N ALA A 178 -5.77 1.45 8.68
CA ALA A 178 -4.82 1.61 7.58
C ALA A 178 -4.14 0.29 7.21
N TYR A 179 -3.75 -0.53 8.19
CA TYR A 179 -3.18 -1.85 7.96
C TYR A 179 -4.21 -2.85 7.41
N ALA A 180 -5.44 -2.83 7.92
CA ALA A 180 -6.53 -3.67 7.44
C ALA A 180 -6.82 -3.40 5.96
N PHE A 181 -6.97 -2.11 5.60
CA PHE A 181 -7.13 -1.69 4.21
C PHE A 181 -5.91 -2.10 3.38
N LYS A 182 -4.69 -1.84 3.87
CA LYS A 182 -3.49 -2.15 3.10
C LYS A 182 -3.33 -3.65 2.83
N ALA A 183 -3.79 -4.50 3.73
CA ALA A 183 -3.85 -5.94 3.50
C ALA A 183 -4.82 -6.31 2.37
N ILE A 184 -6.01 -5.70 2.31
CA ILE A 184 -6.97 -5.90 1.21
C ILE A 184 -6.36 -5.46 -0.13
N SER A 185 -5.81 -4.26 -0.21
CA SER A 185 -5.17 -3.75 -1.43
C SER A 185 -3.98 -4.61 -1.88
N THR A 186 -3.18 -5.10 -0.93
CA THR A 186 -2.06 -6.01 -1.23
C THR A 186 -2.57 -7.38 -1.71
N LEU A 187 -3.66 -7.90 -1.12
CA LEU A 187 -4.30 -9.13 -1.57
C LEU A 187 -4.84 -8.98 -2.99
N ASP A 188 -5.50 -7.86 -3.31
CA ASP A 188 -6.02 -7.61 -4.65
C ASP A 188 -4.89 -7.58 -5.69
N SER A 189 -3.83 -6.82 -5.43
CA SER A 189 -2.66 -6.76 -6.32
C SER A 189 -1.96 -8.12 -6.54
N MET A 190 -2.00 -9.02 -5.56
CA MET A 190 -1.29 -10.30 -5.61
C MET A 190 -2.13 -11.48 -6.10
N VAL A 191 -3.44 -11.48 -5.84
CA VAL A 191 -4.33 -12.60 -6.17
C VAL A 191 -5.68 -12.17 -6.74
N GLY A 192 -6.03 -10.88 -6.81
CA GLY A 192 -7.34 -10.37 -7.26
C GLY A 192 -7.66 -10.50 -8.76
N TYR A 193 -6.82 -11.20 -9.53
CA TYR A 193 -7.00 -11.33 -10.97
C TYR A 193 -8.28 -12.12 -11.33
N LYS A 194 -9.02 -11.61 -12.33
CA LYS A 194 -10.25 -12.25 -12.86
C LYS A 194 -9.98 -13.49 -13.73
N THR A 195 -8.71 -13.86 -13.94
CA THR A 195 -8.26 -14.97 -14.78
C THR A 195 -7.80 -16.17 -13.94
N GLU A 196 -7.79 -17.37 -14.53
CA GLU A 196 -7.16 -18.53 -13.89
C GLU A 196 -5.64 -18.32 -13.73
N PRO A 197 -5.02 -18.82 -12.64
CA PRO A 197 -5.61 -19.64 -11.58
C PRO A 197 -6.25 -18.83 -10.45
N TYR A 198 -6.40 -17.51 -10.56
CA TYR A 198 -6.72 -16.65 -9.43
C TYR A 198 -8.20 -16.27 -9.30
N ARG A 199 -8.98 -16.45 -10.37
CA ARG A 199 -10.40 -16.09 -10.45
C ARG A 199 -11.22 -16.47 -9.21
N GLU A 200 -11.08 -17.69 -8.72
CA GLU A 200 -11.76 -18.12 -7.49
C GLU A 200 -11.00 -17.70 -6.22
N LEU A 201 -9.68 -17.87 -6.21
CA LEU A 201 -8.84 -17.64 -5.03
C LEU A 201 -8.83 -16.18 -4.56
N GLY A 202 -8.82 -15.23 -5.50
CA GLY A 202 -8.80 -13.79 -5.21
C GLY A 202 -10.16 -13.13 -5.20
N TYR A 203 -11.25 -13.88 -5.42
CA TYR A 203 -12.59 -13.30 -5.58
C TYR A 203 -12.98 -12.38 -4.42
N PHE A 204 -12.76 -12.83 -3.18
CA PHE A 204 -13.10 -12.04 -2.00
C PHE A 204 -12.22 -10.79 -1.91
N SER A 205 -10.92 -10.93 -2.10
CA SER A 205 -9.96 -9.82 -2.09
C SER A 205 -10.35 -8.72 -3.09
N ALA A 206 -10.58 -9.09 -4.35
CA ALA A 206 -10.98 -8.14 -5.38
C ALA A 206 -12.31 -7.47 -5.08
N LYS A 207 -13.30 -8.22 -4.58
CA LYS A 207 -14.60 -7.65 -4.26
C LYS A 207 -14.55 -6.73 -3.04
N SER A 208 -13.72 -7.05 -2.05
CA SER A 208 -13.50 -6.19 -0.88
C SER A 208 -12.76 -4.91 -1.27
N ASP A 209 -11.74 -5.00 -2.12
CA ASP A 209 -11.01 -3.82 -2.59
C ASP A 209 -11.92 -2.86 -3.38
N ASP A 210 -12.68 -3.40 -4.35
CA ASP A 210 -13.70 -2.66 -5.12
C ASP A 210 -14.68 -1.90 -4.21
N VAL A 211 -15.02 -2.44 -3.03
CA VAL A 211 -15.99 -1.82 -2.09
C VAL A 211 -15.33 -0.76 -1.21
N LEU A 212 -14.08 -0.99 -0.79
CA LEU A 212 -13.36 -0.07 0.08
C LEU A 212 -12.80 1.13 -0.68
N ASN A 213 -12.60 1.01 -1.99
CA ASN A 213 -12.12 2.07 -2.88
C ASN A 213 -13.21 2.72 -3.75
N TRP A 214 -14.49 2.39 -3.52
CA TRP A 214 -15.62 2.90 -4.31
C TRP A 214 -15.93 4.38 -4.05
#